data_AF-A0A948V3N3-F1
#
_entry.id   AF-A0A948V3N3-F1
#
_cell.length_a   1.000
_cell.length_b   1.000
_cell.length_c   1.000
_cell.angle_alpha   90.00
_cell.angle_beta   90.00
_cell.angle_gamma   90.00
#
_symmetry.space_group_name_H-M   'P 1'
#
loop_
_entity.id
_entity.type
_entity.pdbx_description
1 polymer ?
#
loop_
_entity_poly.entity_id
_entity_poly.type
_entity_poly.pdbx_seq_one_letter_code
_entity_poly.pdbx_strand_id
1 'polypeptide(L)' 'IICEGAVPGRPEAWLKVLNTGGRMAVVERTGPVGKAVLYVRGEQGVSRRELFNAAPPMLAELSPDPIFAL' A
#
# COMPACT_ATOMS: atom_id res chain seq x y z
N ILE A 1 3.86 -9.70 4.24
CA ILE A 1 3.16 -8.64 5.01
C ILE A 1 1.73 -8.51 4.48
N ILE A 2 0.75 -8.46 5.36
CA ILE A 2 -0.66 -8.16 5.00
C ILE A 2 -1.09 -7.00 5.88
N CYS A 3 -1.80 -6.03 5.31
CA CYS A 3 -2.42 -4.93 6.03
C CYS A 3 -3.93 -4.96 5.77
N GLU A 4 -4.72 -4.99 6.84
CA GLU A 4 -6.19 -5.08 6.76
C GLU A 4 -6.85 -3.71 6.56
N GLY A 5 -6.11 -2.62 6.77
CA GLY A 5 -6.56 -1.25 6.52
C GLY A 5 -6.02 -0.67 5.21
N ALA A 6 -6.59 0.46 4.80
CA ALA A 6 -6.12 1.21 3.64
C ALA A 6 -4.92 2.12 4.00
N VAL A 7 -3.99 2.23 3.05
CA VAL A 7 -2.79 3.07 3.10
C VAL A 7 -2.90 4.16 2.03
N PRO A 8 -2.30 5.35 2.22
CA PRO A 8 -2.43 6.46 1.27
C PRO A 8 -1.72 6.22 -0.06
N GLY A 9 -0.89 5.19 -0.14
CA GLY A 9 -0.12 4.83 -1.32
C GLY A 9 0.89 3.74 -0.99
N ARG A 10 1.93 3.63 -1.81
CA ARG A 10 2.97 2.60 -1.73
C ARG A 10 3.82 2.71 -0.43
N PRO A 11 3.76 1.73 0.50
CA PRO A 11 4.54 1.78 1.74
C PRO A 11 6.01 1.36 1.54
N GLU A 12 6.90 2.30 1.20
CA GLU A 12 8.31 2.01 0.90
C GLU A 12 9.06 1.36 2.08
N ALA A 13 8.79 1.78 3.31
CA ALA A 13 9.44 1.22 4.51
C ALA A 13 9.15 -0.29 4.66
N TRP A 14 7.92 -0.72 4.38
CA TRP A 14 7.52 -2.12 4.46
C TRP A 14 8.08 -2.93 3.30
N LEU A 15 8.16 -2.35 2.10
CA LEU A 15 8.80 -3.00 0.96
C LEU A 15 10.27 -3.30 1.25
N LYS A 16 11.00 -2.37 1.89
CA LYS A 16 12.43 -2.51 2.19
C LYS A 16 12.77 -3.70 3.10
N VAL A 17 11.83 -4.13 3.94
CA VAL A 17 12.03 -5.27 4.85
C VAL A 17 11.60 -6.62 4.26
N LEU A 18 11.07 -6.64 3.03
CA LEU A 18 10.77 -7.90 2.35
C LEU A 18 12.05 -8.55 1.82
N ASN A 19 12.25 -9.82 2.17
CA ASN A 19 13.20 -10.69 1.48
C ASN A 19 12.81 -10.91 0.01
N THR A 20 13.76 -11.31 -0.82
CA THR A 20 13.48 -11.79 -2.19
C THR A 20 12.41 -12.89 -2.19
N GLY A 21 11.43 -12.78 -3.09
CA GLY A 21 10.23 -13.62 -3.14
C GLY A 21 9.13 -13.22 -2.14
N GLY A 22 9.45 -12.34 -1.18
CA GLY A 22 8.53 -11.81 -0.19
C GLY A 22 7.40 -10.99 -0.82
N ARG A 23 6.23 -11.04 -0.17
CA ARG A 23 4.99 -10.44 -0.69
C ARG A 23 4.39 -9.47 0.30
N MET A 24 3.79 -8.40 -0.22
CA MET A 24 3.01 -7.46 0.56
C MET A 24 1.66 -7.20 -0.11
N ALA A 25 0.57 -7.36 0.64
CA ALA A 25 -0.78 -7.06 0.19
C ALA A 25 -1.34 -5.91 1.03
N VAL A 26 -1.77 -4.83 0.37
CA VAL A 26 -2.35 -3.63 0.98
C VAL A 26 -3.49 -3.09 0.11
N VAL A 27 -4.32 -2.21 0.67
CA VAL A 27 -5.24 -1.40 -0.13
C VAL A 27 -4.70 0.02 -0.24
N GLU A 28 -4.35 0.45 -1.45
CA GLU A 28 -3.94 1.84 -1.71
C GLU A 28 -5.18 2.70 -1.97
N ARG A 29 -5.36 3.77 -1.20
CA ARG A 29 -6.56 4.60 -1.26
C ARG A 29 -6.27 6.06 -0.92
N THR A 30 -6.71 6.96 -1.79
CA THR A 30 -6.71 8.42 -1.57
C THR A 30 -8.12 9.03 -1.56
N GLY A 31 -9.15 8.22 -1.82
CA GLY A 31 -10.56 8.65 -1.87
C GLY A 31 -11.51 7.61 -1.26
N PRO A 32 -12.79 7.55 -1.66
CA PRO A 32 -13.77 6.65 -1.06
C PRO A 32 -13.49 5.17 -1.37
N VAL A 33 -12.92 4.86 -2.53
CA VAL A 33 -12.56 3.50 -2.97
C VAL A 33 -11.08 3.46 -3.33
N GLY A 34 -10.40 2.40 -2.90
CA GLY A 34 -9.00 2.12 -3.22
C GLY A 34 -8.83 0.89 -4.09
N LYS A 35 -7.58 0.50 -4.32
CA LYS A 35 -7.19 -0.72 -5.03
C LYS A 35 -6.49 -1.67 -4.08
N ALA A 36 -6.93 -2.92 -4.03
CA ALA A 36 -6.13 -3.99 -3.46
C ALA A 36 -4.91 -4.23 -4.38
N VAL A 37 -3.72 -4.10 -3.82
CA VAL A 37 -2.44 -4.15 -4.54
C VAL A 37 -1.56 -5.23 -3.94
N LEU A 38 -1.03 -6.10 -4.80
CA LEU A 38 0.00 -7.06 -4.45
C LEU A 38 1.35 -6.56 -4.92
N TYR A 39 2.28 -6.45 -3.97
CA TYR A 39 3.69 -6.23 -4.21
C TYR A 39 4.47 -7.53 -4.04
N VAL A 40 5.45 -7.78 -4.91
CA VAL A 40 6.40 -8.89 -4.77
C VAL A 40 7.82 -8.38 -4.93
N ARG A 41 8.68 -8.66 -3.95
CA ARG A 41 10.12 -8.38 -4.02
C ARG A 41 10.79 -9.40 -4.94
N GLY A 42 11.32 -8.94 -6.07
CA GLY A 42 12.24 -9.71 -6.91
C GLY A 42 13.69 -9.39 -6.55
N GLU A 43 14.64 -10.06 -7.21
CA GLU A 43 16.08 -9.87 -7.00
C GLU A 43 16.53 -8.44 -7.36
N GLN A 44 15.94 -7.85 -8.39
CA GLN A 44 16.34 -6.54 -8.94
C GLN A 44 15.31 -5.42 -8.68
N GLY A 45 14.21 -5.70 -7.97
CA GLY A 45 13.16 -4.70 -7.82
C GLY A 45 11.89 -5.18 -7.12
N VAL A 46 10.81 -4.42 -7.29
CA VAL A 46 9.47 -4.75 -6.78
C VAL A 46 8.48 -4.72 -7.92
N SER A 47 7.75 -5.82 -8.12
CA SER A 47 6.57 -5.80 -8.99
C SER A 47 5.35 -5.30 -8.23
N ARG A 48 4.48 -4.56 -8.92
CA ARG A 48 3.20 -4.07 -8.40
C ARG A 48 2.08 -4.59 -9.29
N ARG A 49 1.05 -5.18 -8.70
CA ARG A 49 -0.15 -5.63 -9.42
C ARG A 49 -1.41 -5.20 -8.69
N GLU A 50 -2.27 -4.45 -9.38
CA GLU A 50 -3.63 -4.19 -8.93
C GLU A 50 -4.50 -5.42 -9.11
N LEU A 51 -5.39 -5.68 -8.14
CA LEU A 51 -6.23 -6.88 -8.13
C LEU A 51 -7.70 -6.50 -8.32
N PHE A 52 -8.28 -5.77 -7.37
CA PHE A 52 -9.69 -5.39 -7.35
C PHE A 52 -9.91 -4.12 -6.54
N ASN A 53 -11.12 -3.55 -6.64
CA ASN A 53 -11.52 -2.39 -5.85
C ASN A 53 -11.84 -2.81 -4.42
N ALA A 54 -11.33 -2.07 -3.42
CA ALA A 54 -11.58 -2.33 -2.02
C ALA A 54 -11.70 -1.02 -1.24
N ALA A 55 -12.48 -1.02 -0.17
CA ALA A 55 -12.72 0.17 0.65
C ALA A 55 -12.66 -0.10 2.17
N PRO A 56 -11.61 -0.79 2.70
CA PRO A 56 -11.43 -0.88 4.14
C PRO A 56 -11.16 0.52 4.73
N PRO A 57 -11.37 0.74 6.03
CA PRO A 57 -11.02 2.01 6.69
C PRO A 57 -9.55 2.41 6.45
N MET A 58 -9.25 3.71 6.39
CA MET A 58 -7.86 4.18 6.40
C MET A 58 -7.23 3.82 7.74
N LEU A 59 -5.97 3.38 7.73
CA LEU A 59 -5.16 3.37 8.94
C LEU A 59 -4.90 4.81 9.36
N ALA A 60 -5.45 5.21 10.50
CA ALA A 60 -5.40 6.58 10.98
C ALA A 60 -3.95 7.05 11.15
N GLU A 61 -3.08 6.18 11.64
CA GLU A 61 -1.66 6.40 11.89
C GLU A 61 -0.82 6.60 10.61
N LEU A 62 -1.40 6.28 9.44
CA LEU A 62 -0.79 6.47 8.13
C LEU A 62 -1.49 7.56 7.32
N SER A 63 -2.41 8.31 7.93
CA SER A 63 -3.07 9.41 7.25
C SER A 63 -2.03 10.49 6.90
N PRO A 64 -2.00 10.99 5.66
CA PRO A 64 -1.08 12.07 5.30
C PRO A 64 -1.42 13.32 6.12
N ASP A 65 -0.39 14.09 6.45
CA ASP A 65 -0.58 15.39 7.09
C ASP A 65 -1.47 16.28 6.20
N PRO A 66 -2.37 17.10 6.80
CA PRO A 66 -3.16 18.05 6.04
C PRO A 66 -2.25 18.99 5.25
N ILE A 67 -2.31 18.89 3.92
CA ILE A 67 -1.62 19.83 3.03
C ILE A 67 -2.57 20.98 2.75
N PHE A 68 -2.24 22.17 3.26
CA PHE A 68 -2.96 23.39 2.87
C PHE A 68 -2.49 23.83 1.49
N ALA A 69 -3.44 24.06 0.57
CA ALA A 69 -3.16 24.72 -0.70
C ALA A 69 -3.02 26.23 -0.48
N LEU A 70 -2.01 26.83 -1.12
CA LEU A 70 -1.71 28.28 -1.13
C LEU A 70 -2.52 28.98 -2.23
#